data_AF-A0A8B6CBI4-F1
#
_entry.id   AF-A0A8B6CBI4-F1
#
_cell.length_a   1.000
_cell.length_b   1.000
_cell.length_c   1.000
_cell.angle_alpha   90.00
_cell.angle_beta   90.00
_cell.angle_gamma   90.00
#
_symmetry.space_group_name_H-M   'P 1'
#
loop_
_entity.id
_entity.type
_entity.pdbx_description
1 polymer ?
#
loop_
_entity_poly.entity_id
_entity_poly.type
_entity_poly.pdbx_seq_one_letter_code
_entity_poly.pdbx_strand_id
1 'polypeptide(L)'
;MKNDLTTDVTGDHLRNHDAEIFDDSDFYHQQLRELIERKTADIEDPVAISRQWLEIQKLRNKVKKKIDTKASKGRKTRYNAHSKLVSFMAPMDNITWTDESKDDLFKSLFGKRYQSEKETVKLNGTNLSEQGTVDES
;
A
#
# COMPACT_ATOMS: atom_id res chain seq x y z
N MET A 1 36.24 -24.91 -11.04
CA MET A 1 35.23 -23.86 -11.33
C MET A 1 35.01 -23.08 -10.04
N LYS A 2 35.14 -21.75 -10.07
CA LYS A 2 34.99 -20.87 -8.89
C LYS A 2 33.75 -20.02 -9.10
N ASN A 3 32.69 -20.26 -8.32
CA ASN A 3 31.51 -19.40 -8.29
C ASN A 3 31.47 -18.75 -6.91
N ASP A 4 32.19 -17.64 -6.77
CA ASP A 4 32.21 -16.84 -5.56
C ASP A 4 31.00 -15.89 -5.62
N LEU A 5 29.89 -16.30 -4.99
CA LEU A 5 28.70 -15.46 -4.91
C LEU A 5 28.83 -14.56 -3.67
N THR A 6 29.60 -13.49 -3.83
CA THR A 6 29.64 -12.38 -2.86
C THR A 6 28.24 -11.78 -2.75
N THR A 7 27.45 -12.26 -1.79
CA THR A 7 26.14 -11.69 -1.49
C THR A 7 26.34 -10.26 -1.02
N ASP A 8 25.82 -9.31 -1.78
CA ASP A 8 25.88 -7.89 -1.47
C ASP A 8 25.05 -7.60 -0.20
N VAL A 9 25.74 -7.55 0.95
CA VAL A 9 25.16 -7.17 2.25
C VAL A 9 25.02 -5.64 2.37
N THR A 10 25.62 -4.85 1.46
CA THR A 10 25.65 -3.39 1.58
C THR A 10 24.34 -2.71 1.18
N GLY A 11 23.50 -3.37 0.37
CA GLY A 11 22.31 -2.74 -0.24
C GLY A 11 21.07 -2.50 0.64
N ASP A 12 20.93 -3.11 1.82
CA ASP A 12 19.66 -3.01 2.60
C ASP A 12 19.64 -1.85 3.62
N HIS A 13 20.81 -1.42 4.14
CA HIS A 13 20.88 -0.31 5.10
C HIS A 13 20.45 1.03 4.47
N LEU A 14 20.92 1.34 3.25
CA LEU A 14 20.53 2.52 2.48
C LEU A 14 19.01 2.63 2.23
N ARG A 15 18.29 1.51 2.18
CA ARG A 15 16.84 1.49 1.86
C ARG A 15 15.93 1.86 3.02
N ASN A 16 16.47 1.91 4.23
CA ASN A 16 15.74 2.25 5.46
C ASN A 16 16.48 3.32 6.29
N HIS A 17 17.40 4.06 5.66
CA HIS A 17 18.18 5.11 6.31
C HIS A 17 17.29 6.33 6.56
N ASP A 18 17.08 6.67 7.83
CA ASP A 18 16.41 7.90 8.25
C ASP A 18 17.44 9.04 8.28
N ALA A 19 17.13 10.20 7.71
CA ALA A 19 18.09 11.31 7.64
C ALA A 19 18.27 12.02 9.00
N GLU A 20 17.36 11.81 9.95
CA GLU A 20 17.45 12.34 11.32
C GLU A 20 18.19 11.40 12.29
N ILE A 21 18.57 10.19 11.83
CA ILE A 21 19.24 9.17 12.65
C ILE A 21 20.61 8.85 12.04
N PHE A 22 21.66 8.96 12.86
CA PHE A 22 23.02 8.59 12.46
C PHE A 22 23.26 7.09 12.67
N ASP A 23 23.70 6.37 11.64
CA ASP A 23 24.02 4.94 11.70
C ASP A 23 25.47 4.73 12.18
N ASP A 24 25.67 4.57 13.49
CA ASP A 24 26.98 4.31 14.11
C ASP A 24 27.26 2.81 14.30
N SER A 25 26.50 1.92 13.65
CA SER A 25 26.54 0.47 13.89
C SER A 25 27.95 -0.13 13.83
N ASP A 26 28.74 0.23 12.83
CA ASP A 26 30.12 -0.27 12.67
C ASP A 26 31.06 0.23 13.78
N PHE A 27 30.93 1.48 14.18
CA PHE A 27 31.71 2.09 15.27
C PHE A 27 31.34 1.49 16.63
N TYR A 28 30.05 1.28 16.89
CA TYR A 28 29.57 0.56 18.06
C TYR A 28 30.08 -0.90 18.08
N HIS A 29 30.07 -1.58 16.93
CA HIS A 29 30.61 -2.94 16.82
C HIS A 29 32.12 -3.02 17.07
N GLN A 30 32.90 -2.01 16.66
CA GLN A 30 34.32 -1.92 16.98
C GLN A 30 34.57 -1.76 18.49
N GLN A 31 33.91 -0.79 19.15
CA GLN A 31 34.04 -0.60 20.59
C GLN A 31 33.58 -1.82 21.40
N LEU A 32 32.48 -2.46 20.98
CA LEU A 32 31.98 -3.67 21.64
C LEU A 32 32.96 -4.84 21.51
N ARG A 33 33.64 -4.96 20.37
CA ARG A 33 34.69 -5.98 20.16
C ARG A 33 35.88 -5.75 21.09
N GLU A 34 36.40 -4.53 21.14
CA GLU A 34 37.51 -4.14 22.02
C GLU A 34 37.16 -4.38 23.51
N LEU A 35 35.95 -4.01 23.93
CA LEU A 35 35.46 -4.23 25.30
C LEU A 35 35.35 -5.72 25.65
N ILE A 36 34.86 -6.55 24.73
CA ILE A 36 34.80 -8.01 24.92
C ILE A 36 36.21 -8.57 25.03
N GLU A 37 37.09 -8.24 24.07
CA GLU A 37 38.47 -8.72 23.98
C GLU A 37 39.24 -8.42 25.27
N ARG A 38 39.19 -7.17 25.74
CA ARG A 38 39.78 -6.75 27.03
C ARG A 38 39.21 -7.51 28.23
N LYS A 39 37.90 -7.81 28.24
CA LYS A 39 37.24 -8.51 29.36
C LYS A 39 37.44 -10.02 29.33
N THR A 40 37.71 -10.61 28.15
CA THR A 40 38.01 -12.04 28.00
C THR A 40 39.50 -12.36 28.10
N ALA A 41 40.39 -11.37 27.98
CA ALA A 41 41.84 -11.56 28.07
C ALA A 41 42.30 -12.21 29.40
N ASP A 42 41.60 -11.91 30.50
CA ASP A 42 41.89 -12.47 31.84
C ASP A 42 41.24 -13.85 32.09
N ILE A 43 40.53 -14.43 31.11
CA ILE A 43 39.81 -15.71 31.26
C ILE A 43 40.58 -16.82 30.55
N GLU A 44 41.42 -17.55 31.28
CA GLU A 44 42.19 -18.67 30.72
C GLU A 44 41.39 -19.98 30.57
N ASP A 45 40.22 -20.12 31.21
CA ASP A 45 39.39 -21.34 31.14
C ASP A 45 38.52 -21.40 29.86
N PRO A 46 38.74 -22.39 28.96
CA PRO A 46 37.92 -22.57 27.76
C PRO A 46 36.44 -22.89 28.06
N VAL A 47 36.15 -23.48 29.22
CA VAL A 47 34.78 -23.83 29.63
C VAL A 47 34.00 -22.58 30.04
N ALA A 48 34.63 -21.62 30.71
CA ALA A 48 34.03 -20.31 31.00
C ALA A 48 33.71 -19.53 29.72
N ILE A 49 34.66 -19.43 28.78
CA ILE A 49 34.48 -18.72 27.49
C ILE A 49 33.31 -19.32 26.69
N SER A 50 33.26 -20.64 26.54
CA SER A 50 32.21 -21.31 25.77
C SER A 50 30.80 -21.12 26.37
N ARG A 51 30.67 -21.08 27.70
CA ARG A 51 29.40 -20.76 28.39
C ARG A 51 28.94 -19.33 28.13
N GLN A 52 29.85 -18.36 28.26
CA GLN A 52 29.53 -16.95 27.97
C GLN A 52 29.13 -16.74 26.51
N TRP A 53 29.78 -17.44 25.56
CA TRP A 53 29.43 -17.35 24.15
C TRP A 53 28.04 -17.93 23.85
N LEU A 54 27.67 -19.06 24.46
CA LEU A 54 26.31 -19.62 24.37
C LEU A 54 25.24 -18.65 24.93
N GLU A 55 25.58 -17.87 25.96
CA GLU A 55 24.67 -16.86 26.52
C GLU A 55 24.50 -15.65 25.60
N ILE A 56 25.59 -15.15 24.99
CA ILE A 56 25.55 -14.10 23.96
C ILE A 56 24.71 -14.55 22.75
N GLN A 57 24.83 -15.81 22.31
CA GLN A 57 24.00 -16.37 21.23
C GLN A 57 22.50 -16.39 21.59
N LYS A 58 22.15 -16.74 22.84
CA LYS A 58 20.75 -16.66 23.32
C LYS A 58 20.21 -15.23 23.35
N LEU A 59 21.06 -14.23 23.58
CA LEU A 59 20.68 -12.81 23.53
C LEU A 59 20.47 -12.32 22.09
N ARG A 60 21.30 -12.73 21.13
CA ARG A 60 21.16 -12.38 19.70
C ARG A 60 19.82 -12.82 19.10
N ASN A 61 19.29 -13.97 19.54
CA ASN A 61 17.97 -14.45 19.12
C ASN A 61 16.78 -13.56 19.56
N LYS A 62 17.01 -12.53 20.40
CA LYS A 62 15.99 -11.55 20.81
C LYS A 62 15.96 -10.27 19.95
N VAL A 63 16.81 -10.15 18.92
CA VAL A 63 16.75 -9.02 17.98
C VAL A 63 15.35 -8.92 17.37
N LYS A 64 14.79 -7.70 17.37
CA LYS A 64 13.37 -7.46 17.04
C LYS A 64 13.08 -7.91 15.61
N LYS A 65 12.22 -8.93 15.47
CA LYS A 65 11.69 -9.35 14.16
C LYS A 65 11.00 -8.17 13.48
N LYS A 66 11.16 -8.03 12.16
CA LYS A 66 10.43 -7.04 11.35
C LYS A 66 8.94 -7.37 11.35
N ILE A 67 8.18 -6.70 12.21
CA ILE A 67 6.74 -6.90 12.42
C ILE A 67 5.96 -5.83 11.64
N ASP A 68 4.97 -6.23 10.85
CA ASP A 68 4.00 -5.31 10.24
C ASP A 68 3.13 -4.68 11.35
N THR A 69 3.54 -3.52 11.85
CA THR A 69 2.85 -2.80 12.91
C THR A 69 1.44 -2.34 12.49
N LYS A 70 1.19 -2.16 11.19
CA LYS A 70 -0.13 -1.85 10.62
C LYS A 70 -1.06 -3.07 10.58
N ALA A 71 -0.53 -4.30 10.59
CA ALA A 71 -1.35 -5.51 10.71
C ALA A 71 -1.96 -5.71 12.12
N SER A 72 -1.48 -4.97 13.12
CA SER A 72 -2.02 -4.98 14.49
C SER A 72 -3.28 -4.11 14.63
N LYS A 73 -4.16 -4.50 15.57
CA LYS A 73 -5.36 -3.72 15.97
C LYS A 73 -6.25 -3.22 14.81
N GLY A 74 -6.35 -3.99 13.73
CA GLY A 74 -7.27 -3.71 12.62
C GLY A 74 -6.93 -2.49 11.74
N ARG A 75 -5.72 -1.90 11.86
CA ARG A 75 -5.31 -0.71 11.07
C ARG A 75 -5.10 -1.00 9.57
N LYS A 76 -5.13 -2.27 9.17
CA LYS A 76 -4.99 -2.77 7.80
C LYS A 76 -6.26 -3.53 7.42
N THR A 77 -7.00 -2.99 6.47
CA THR A 77 -8.20 -3.63 5.89
C THR A 77 -7.84 -5.00 5.33
N ARG A 78 -8.65 -6.03 5.64
CA ARG A 78 -8.52 -7.38 5.08
C ARG A 78 -9.83 -7.78 4.44
N TYR A 79 -9.77 -8.21 3.18
CA TYR A 79 -10.92 -8.67 2.42
C TYR A 79 -11.22 -10.15 2.72
N ASN A 80 -11.79 -10.41 3.90
CA ASN A 80 -12.25 -11.74 4.32
C ASN A 80 -13.76 -11.72 4.52
N ALA A 81 -14.47 -12.74 4.04
CA ALA A 81 -15.89 -12.89 4.30
C ALA A 81 -16.13 -13.32 5.76
N HIS A 82 -16.96 -12.58 6.48
CA HIS A 82 -17.35 -12.91 7.86
C HIS A 82 -18.73 -13.58 7.85
N SER A 83 -18.80 -14.89 8.15
CA SER A 83 -20.04 -15.68 8.05
C SER A 83 -21.23 -15.11 8.83
N LYS A 84 -20.99 -14.41 9.95
CA LYS A 84 -22.03 -13.75 10.76
C LYS A 84 -22.62 -12.48 10.14
N LEU A 85 -21.96 -11.91 9.12
CA LEU A 85 -22.36 -10.69 8.41
C LEU A 85 -22.89 -10.98 6.99
N VAL A 86 -22.79 -12.23 6.52
CA VAL A 86 -23.37 -12.66 5.25
C VAL A 86 -24.90 -12.61 5.35
N SER A 87 -25.56 -12.03 4.35
CA SER A 87 -27.02 -11.89 4.28
C SER A 87 -27.66 -11.22 5.49
N PHE A 88 -26.94 -10.32 6.18
CA PHE A 88 -27.44 -9.61 7.37
C PHE A 88 -28.67 -8.73 7.07
N MET A 89 -28.75 -8.17 5.86
CA MET A 89 -29.90 -7.42 5.34
C MET A 89 -30.08 -7.72 3.85
N ALA A 90 -31.32 -7.66 3.36
CA ALA A 90 -31.60 -7.64 1.92
C ALA A 90 -31.31 -6.25 1.34
N PRO A 91 -30.93 -6.14 0.05
CA PRO A 91 -30.89 -4.86 -0.66
C PRO A 91 -32.27 -4.18 -0.62
N MET A 92 -32.28 -2.86 -0.40
CA MET A 92 -33.49 -2.04 -0.35
C MET A 92 -33.30 -0.85 -1.29
N ASP A 93 -34.03 -0.85 -2.40
CA ASP A 93 -33.93 0.20 -3.41
C ASP A 93 -34.74 1.43 -2.99
N ASN A 94 -34.11 2.31 -2.20
CA ASN A 94 -34.69 3.56 -1.70
C ASN A 94 -34.44 4.76 -2.62
N ILE A 95 -34.11 4.50 -3.89
CA ILE A 95 -33.65 5.50 -4.85
C ILE A 95 -34.84 6.06 -5.63
N THR A 96 -35.06 7.37 -5.51
CA THR A 96 -36.12 8.09 -6.25
C THR A 96 -35.65 8.71 -7.58
N TRP A 97 -34.34 8.73 -7.83
CA TRP A 97 -33.73 9.30 -9.04
C TRP A 97 -33.45 8.22 -10.08
N THR A 98 -33.79 8.50 -11.34
CA THR A 98 -33.40 7.64 -12.47
C THR A 98 -31.89 7.69 -12.68
N ASP A 99 -31.33 6.69 -13.36
CA ASP A 99 -29.87 6.63 -13.60
C ASP A 99 -29.40 7.77 -14.52
N GLU A 100 -30.20 8.17 -15.50
CA GLU A 100 -29.92 9.33 -16.38
C GLU A 100 -29.84 10.63 -15.57
N SER A 101 -30.71 10.78 -14.57
CA SER A 101 -30.75 11.95 -13.68
C SER A 101 -29.50 12.04 -12.80
N LYS A 102 -28.97 10.89 -12.34
CA LYS A 102 -27.70 10.81 -11.58
C LYS A 102 -26.53 11.16 -12.49
N ASP A 103 -26.49 10.55 -13.67
CA ASP A 103 -25.43 10.73 -14.66
C ASP A 103 -25.29 12.19 -15.10
N ASP A 104 -26.40 12.86 -15.39
CA ASP A 104 -26.39 14.27 -15.81
C ASP A 104 -25.98 15.22 -14.67
N LEU A 105 -26.34 14.90 -13.41
CA LEU A 105 -25.83 15.60 -12.24
C LEU A 105 -24.30 15.44 -12.12
N PHE A 106 -23.78 14.21 -12.20
CA PHE A 106 -22.35 13.96 -12.05
C PHE A 106 -21.51 14.55 -13.20
N LYS A 107 -22.02 14.55 -14.44
CA LYS A 107 -21.41 15.26 -15.59
C LYS A 107 -21.35 16.78 -15.36
N SER A 108 -22.36 17.36 -14.70
CA SER A 108 -22.45 18.81 -14.46
C SER A 108 -21.59 19.30 -13.29
N LEU A 109 -21.32 18.44 -12.30
CA LEU A 109 -20.74 18.80 -11.00
C LEU A 109 -19.41 19.59 -11.06
N PHE A 110 -18.56 19.33 -12.06
CA PHE A 110 -17.24 19.97 -12.19
C PHE A 110 -17.06 20.76 -13.50
N GLY A 111 -18.16 21.26 -14.09
CA GLY A 111 -18.15 22.30 -15.13
C GLY A 111 -17.60 21.91 -16.51
N LYS A 112 -16.94 20.76 -16.66
CA LYS A 112 -16.52 20.21 -17.96
C LYS A 112 -17.71 19.59 -18.70
N ARG A 113 -18.55 20.44 -19.28
CA ARG A 113 -19.46 20.02 -20.36
C ARG A 113 -18.59 19.51 -21.51
N TYR A 114 -18.48 18.19 -21.65
CA TYR A 114 -18.00 17.60 -22.90
C TYR A 114 -18.92 18.12 -24.00
N GLN A 115 -18.42 19.02 -24.84
CA GLN A 115 -19.09 19.30 -26.09
C GLN A 115 -18.88 18.05 -26.95
N SER A 116 -19.90 17.20 -27.00
CA SER A 116 -20.03 16.30 -28.13
C SER A 116 -20.20 17.19 -29.34
N GLU A 117 -19.16 17.26 -30.17
CA GLU A 117 -19.18 17.93 -31.46
C GLU A 117 -20.27 17.28 -32.30
N LYS A 118 -21.47 17.86 -32.27
CA LYS A 118 -22.53 17.55 -33.22
C LYS A 118 -22.10 18.16 -34.54
N GLU A 119 -21.34 17.38 -35.29
CA GLU A 119 -20.97 17.67 -36.67
C GLU A 119 -22.24 18.04 -37.45
N THR A 120 -22.32 19.31 -37.85
CA THR A 120 -23.56 19.86 -38.41
C THR A 120 -23.70 19.40 -39.86
N VAL A 121 -24.42 18.30 -40.06
CA VAL A 121 -24.87 17.90 -41.40
C VAL A 121 -25.84 18.98 -41.90
N LYS A 122 -25.33 19.90 -42.72
CA LYS A 122 -26.15 20.91 -43.40
C LYS A 122 -26.91 20.27 -44.54
N LEU A 123 -28.13 19.81 -44.26
CA LEU A 123 -29.14 19.60 -45.29
C LEU A 123 -29.86 20.94 -45.55
N ASN A 124 -29.51 21.57 -46.66
CA ASN A 124 -30.23 22.72 -47.19
C ASN A 124 -31.55 22.22 -47.80
N GLY A 125 -32.70 22.80 -47.43
CA GLY A 125 -33.95 22.56 -48.15
C GLY A 125 -35.23 22.73 -47.35
N THR A 126 -35.80 23.94 -47.40
CA THR A 126 -37.26 24.23 -47.33
C THR A 126 -38.09 23.62 -46.19
N ASN A 127 -38.50 24.50 -45.25
CA ASN A 127 -39.81 24.40 -44.60
C ASN A 127 -40.71 25.51 -45.18
N LEU A 128 -41.95 25.18 -45.56
CA LEU A 128 -43.00 26.15 -45.90
C LEU A 128 -44.37 25.64 -45.39
N SER A 129 -44.99 26.46 -44.54
CA SER A 129 -46.43 26.59 -44.24
C SER A 129 -47.33 25.34 -44.19
N GLU A 130 -47.61 24.90 -42.95
CA GLU A 130 -48.92 25.06 -42.27
C GLU A 130 -50.26 24.92 -43.05
N GLN A 131 -51.23 24.26 -42.37
CA GLN A 131 -52.71 24.32 -42.47
C GLN A 131 -53.46 23.10 -43.06
N GLY A 132 -54.51 22.65 -42.35
CA GLY A 132 -55.74 22.14 -42.98
C GLY A 132 -56.18 20.67 -42.78
N THR A 133 -57.35 20.48 -42.16
CA THR A 133 -58.28 19.33 -42.30
C THR A 133 -59.50 19.73 -43.16
N VAL A 134 -60.44 18.87 -43.60
CA VAL A 134 -60.83 17.50 -43.20
C VAL A 134 -61.28 16.66 -44.43
N ASP A 135 -61.52 15.36 -44.20
CA ASP A 135 -62.52 14.48 -44.85
C ASP A 135 -62.58 14.22 -46.38
N GLU A 136 -62.45 12.92 -46.69
CA GLU A 136 -63.48 12.04 -47.30
C GLU A 136 -64.45 12.60 -48.37
N SER A 137 -64.15 12.31 -49.64
CA SER A 137 -65.02 11.61 -50.62
C SER A 137 -64.32 11.43 -51.98
#